data_AF-A0A0G0JF36-F1
#
_entry.id   AF-A0A0G0JF36-F1
#
_cell.length_a   1.000
_cell.length_b   1.000
_cell.length_c   1.000
_cell.angle_alpha   90.00
_cell.angle_beta   90.00
_cell.angle_gamma   90.00
#
_symmetry.space_group_name_H-M   'P 1'
#
loop_
_entity.id
_entity.type
_entity.pdbx_description
1 polymer ?
#
loop_
_entity_poly.entity_id
_entity_poly.type
_entity_poly.pdbx_seq_one_letter_code
_entity_poly.pdbx_strand_id
1 'polypeptide(L)'
;MTAIGLTILIVLMVVILLMPRQWAALGVIAGVIYLTAGQHLYIGGLNIFAIRFIEVAGIIRIISKKEFSFEKLTIIDKSFIVFQCVYLLAFFIRSVVEPSLIETRAYRIGFLVDGLMSYFIFRGLLNDHYF
;
A
#
# COMPACT_ATOMS: atom_id res chain seq x y z
N MET A 1 -7.55 -10.49 -13.68
CA MET A 1 -6.16 -10.97 -13.46
C MET A 1 -5.98 -12.36 -14.08
N THR A 2 -4.78 -12.72 -14.55
CA THR A 2 -4.48 -14.08 -15.08
C THR A 2 -4.13 -15.05 -13.94
N ALA A 3 -4.19 -16.36 -14.21
CA ALA A 3 -3.81 -17.39 -13.23
C ALA A 3 -2.35 -17.21 -12.74
N ILE A 4 -1.43 -16.85 -13.65
CA ILE A 4 -0.03 -16.59 -13.32
C ILE A 4 0.10 -15.41 -12.34
N GLY A 5 -0.60 -14.30 -12.61
CA GLY A 5 -0.59 -13.14 -11.71
C GLY A 5 -1.16 -13.47 -10.32
N LEU A 6 -2.19 -14.30 -10.27
CA LEU A 6 -2.76 -14.79 -9.00
C LEU A 6 -1.76 -15.63 -8.21
N THR A 7 -1.07 -16.57 -8.87
CA THR A 7 -0.04 -17.40 -8.23
C THR A 7 1.09 -16.55 -7.68
N ILE A 8 1.61 -15.59 -8.47
CA ILE A 8 2.67 -14.68 -8.03
C ILE A 8 2.20 -13.88 -6.82
N LEU A 9 0.99 -13.31 -6.86
CA LEU A 9 0.43 -12.57 -5.75
C LEU A 9 0.37 -13.40 -4.46
N ILE A 10 -0.18 -14.62 -4.53
CA ILE A 10 -0.31 -15.49 -3.36
C ILE A 10 1.07 -15.86 -2.80
N VAL A 11 2.02 -16.24 -3.65
CA VAL A 11 3.38 -16.59 -3.23
C VAL A 11 4.04 -15.40 -2.53
N LEU A 12 3.94 -14.20 -3.09
CA LEU A 12 4.53 -13.01 -2.49
C LEU A 12 3.86 -12.64 -1.16
N MET A 13 2.53 -12.75 -1.05
CA MET A 13 1.84 -12.54 0.22
C MET A 13 2.32 -13.52 1.31
N VAL A 14 2.51 -14.80 0.96
CA VAL A 14 3.03 -15.81 1.87
C VAL A 14 4.46 -15.47 2.31
N VAL A 15 5.32 -15.07 1.37
CA VAL A 15 6.69 -14.61 1.67
C VAL A 15 6.67 -13.42 2.63
N ILE A 16 5.85 -12.41 2.36
CA ILE A 16 5.74 -11.20 3.18
C ILE A 16 5.26 -11.53 4.59
N LEU A 17 4.26 -12.38 4.75
CA LEU A 17 3.70 -12.68 6.06
C LEU A 17 4.63 -13.57 6.90
N LEU A 18 5.24 -14.59 6.30
CA LEU A 18 5.93 -15.64 7.04
C LEU A 18 7.43 -15.40 7.18
N MET A 19 8.10 -14.86 6.17
CA MET A 19 9.57 -14.85 6.13
C MET A 19 10.21 -13.81 7.09
N PRO A 20 11.53 -13.89 7.36
CA PRO A 20 12.25 -12.86 8.11
C PRO A 20 12.15 -11.48 7.45
N ARG A 21 12.40 -10.41 8.24
CA ARG A 21 12.16 -9.01 7.83
C ARG A 21 12.79 -8.64 6.49
N GLN A 22 14.03 -9.07 6.27
CA GLN A 22 14.79 -8.82 5.03
C GLN A 22 14.10 -9.42 3.79
N TRP A 23 13.61 -10.65 3.90
CA TRP A 23 12.89 -11.34 2.82
C TRP A 23 11.49 -10.78 2.60
N ALA A 24 10.82 -10.30 3.65
CA ALA A 24 9.54 -9.63 3.53
C ALA A 24 9.66 -8.32 2.75
N ALA A 25 10.72 -7.53 3.00
CA ALA A 25 10.99 -6.31 2.22
C ALA A 25 11.22 -6.62 0.74
N LEU A 26 12.01 -7.66 0.45
CA LEU A 26 12.20 -8.15 -0.92
C LEU A 26 10.89 -8.62 -1.55
N GLY A 27 10.00 -9.28 -0.79
CA GLY A 27 8.68 -9.69 -1.24
C GLY A 27 7.80 -8.52 -1.66
N VAL A 28 7.82 -7.41 -0.91
CA VAL A 28 7.08 -6.18 -1.26
C VAL A 28 7.65 -5.56 -2.54
N ILE A 29 8.97 -5.44 -2.64
CA ILE A 29 9.65 -4.91 -3.84
C ILE A 29 9.35 -5.77 -5.07
N ALA A 30 9.43 -7.09 -4.92
CA ALA A 30 9.08 -8.04 -5.97
C ALA A 30 7.60 -7.90 -6.38
N GLY A 31 6.69 -7.60 -5.44
CA GLY A 31 5.30 -7.30 -5.74
C GLY A 31 5.15 -6.14 -6.72
N VAL A 32 5.86 -5.04 -6.49
CA VAL A 32 5.82 -3.86 -7.39
C VAL A 32 6.43 -4.17 -8.77
N ILE A 33 7.48 -5.00 -8.82
CA ILE A 33 8.19 -5.32 -10.06
C ILE A 33 7.41 -6.33 -10.91
N TYR A 34 6.88 -7.39 -10.30
CA TYR A 34 6.30 -8.53 -11.02
C TYR A 34 4.78 -8.43 -11.20
N LEU A 35 4.06 -7.72 -10.32
CA LEU A 35 2.64 -7.45 -10.51
C LEU A 35 2.51 -6.12 -11.26
N THR A 36 2.14 -6.18 -12.54
CA THR A 36 2.02 -4.96 -13.35
C THR A 36 0.94 -4.04 -12.76
N ALA A 37 1.13 -2.72 -12.86
CA ALA A 37 0.20 -1.72 -12.30
C ALA A 37 -1.25 -1.87 -12.80
N GLY A 38 -1.45 -2.54 -13.94
CA GLY A 38 -2.77 -2.84 -14.50
C GLY A 38 -3.43 -4.11 -13.96
N GLN A 39 -2.75 -4.93 -13.15
CA GLN A 39 -3.36 -6.14 -12.60
C GLN A 39 -4.38 -5.79 -11.52
N HIS A 40 -5.63 -6.15 -11.78
CA HIS A 40 -6.74 -5.95 -10.86
C HIS A 40 -7.60 -7.22 -10.74
N LEU A 41 -8.20 -7.34 -9.56
CA LEU A 41 -9.25 -8.29 -9.24
C LEU A 41 -10.57 -7.53 -9.14
N TYR A 42 -11.60 -8.08 -9.76
CA TYR A 42 -12.96 -7.57 -9.63
C TYR A 42 -13.66 -8.31 -8.50
N ILE A 43 -13.91 -7.64 -7.38
CA ILE A 43 -14.51 -8.23 -6.18
C ILE A 43 -15.70 -7.36 -5.77
N GLY A 44 -16.90 -7.94 -5.76
CA GLY A 44 -18.11 -7.27 -5.28
C GLY A 44 -18.46 -5.96 -5.98
N GLY A 45 -18.12 -5.82 -7.27
CA GLY A 45 -18.35 -4.58 -8.03
C GLY A 45 -17.16 -3.62 -8.06
N LEU A 46 -16.09 -3.89 -7.30
CA LEU A 46 -14.93 -3.03 -7.15
C LEU A 46 -13.71 -3.59 -7.90
N ASN A 47 -13.02 -2.72 -8.64
CA ASN A 47 -11.71 -3.00 -9.22
C ASN A 47 -10.62 -2.74 -8.19
N ILE A 48 -10.03 -3.80 -7.63
CA ILE A 48 -8.95 -3.72 -6.63
C ILE A 48 -7.64 -4.12 -7.29
N PHE A 49 -6.65 -3.23 -7.26
CA PHE A 49 -5.32 -3.50 -7.82
C PHE A 49 -4.56 -4.53 -6.98
N ALA A 50 -3.78 -5.38 -7.66
CA ALA A 50 -3.01 -6.47 -7.04
C ALA A 50 -2.03 -5.96 -5.98
N ILE A 51 -1.44 -4.77 -6.19
CA ILE A 51 -0.52 -4.15 -5.24
C ILE A 51 -1.15 -3.92 -3.85
N ARG A 52 -2.46 -3.63 -3.78
CA ARG A 52 -3.13 -3.42 -2.50
C ARG A 52 -3.16 -4.67 -1.63
N PHE A 53 -3.20 -5.86 -2.23
CA PHE A 53 -3.14 -7.11 -1.48
C PHE A 53 -1.74 -7.32 -0.88
N ILE A 54 -0.69 -6.95 -1.61
CA ILE A 54 0.70 -6.93 -1.11
C ILE A 54 0.84 -5.94 0.04
N GLU A 55 0.26 -4.75 -0.10
CA GLU A 55 0.29 -3.70 0.93
C GLU A 55 -0.46 -4.12 2.19
N VAL A 56 -1.66 -4.68 2.05
CA VAL A 56 -2.42 -5.22 3.17
C VAL A 56 -1.64 -6.33 3.88
N ALA A 57 -1.01 -7.25 3.14
CA ALA A 57 -0.15 -8.28 3.73
C ALA A 57 1.04 -7.67 4.50
N GLY A 58 1.67 -6.62 3.94
CA GLY A 58 2.75 -5.90 4.60
C GLY A 58 2.31 -5.19 5.89
N ILE A 59 1.17 -4.50 5.87
CA ILE A 59 0.61 -3.83 7.06
C ILE A 59 0.23 -4.84 8.14
N ILE A 60 -0.47 -5.92 7.78
CA ILE A 60 -0.79 -7.01 8.71
C ILE A 60 0.49 -7.51 9.37
N ARG A 61 1.53 -7.77 8.58
CA ARG A 61 2.81 -8.27 9.09
C ARG A 61 3.45 -7.32 10.10
N ILE A 62 3.63 -6.04 9.75
CA ILE A 62 4.34 -5.10 10.65
C ILE A 62 3.59 -4.90 11.96
N ILE A 63 2.25 -4.98 11.94
CA ILE A 63 1.40 -4.91 13.15
C ILE A 63 1.54 -6.20 13.95
N SER A 64 1.34 -7.36 13.33
CA SER A 64 1.37 -8.67 14.02
C SER A 64 2.74 -9.00 14.61
N LYS A 65 3.82 -8.61 13.92
CA LYS A 65 5.20 -8.82 14.39
C LYS A 65 5.74 -7.66 15.22
N LYS A 66 4.93 -6.62 15.47
CA LYS A 66 5.33 -5.40 16.21
C LYS A 66 6.61 -4.77 15.66
N GLU A 67 6.84 -4.89 14.35
CA GLU A 67 7.98 -4.30 13.64
C GLU A 67 7.83 -2.77 13.49
N PHE A 68 6.66 -2.24 13.81
CA PHE A 68 6.36 -0.82 13.79
C PHE A 68 5.42 -0.42 14.93
N SER A 69 5.63 0.76 15.52
CA SER A 69 4.71 1.36 16.48
C SER A 69 4.20 2.71 15.98
N PHE A 70 2.87 2.79 15.82
CA PHE A 70 2.17 4.03 15.48
C PHE A 70 2.19 5.07 16.61
N GLU A 71 2.65 4.72 17.81
CA GLU A 71 2.81 5.68 18.91
C GLU A 71 4.04 6.57 18.73
N LYS A 72 5.05 6.08 17.99
CA LYS A 72 6.35 6.75 17.78
C LYS A 72 6.45 7.36 16.38
N LEU A 73 5.44 8.15 15.99
CA LEU A 73 5.46 8.91 14.74
C LEU A 73 6.46 10.07 14.81
N THR A 74 7.44 10.04 13.92
CA THR A 74 8.40 11.13 13.72
C THR A 74 7.73 12.30 13.02
N ILE A 75 8.45 13.42 12.96
CA ILE A 75 8.02 14.61 12.22
C ILE A 75 7.82 14.26 10.73
N ILE A 76 8.70 13.43 10.15
CA ILE A 76 8.60 13.04 8.73
C ILE A 76 7.31 12.27 8.46
N ASP A 77 6.90 11.35 9.33
CA ASP A 77 5.64 10.61 9.14
C ASP A 77 4.43 11.52 9.18
N LYS A 78 4.41 12.43 10.16
CA LYS A 78 3.34 13.40 10.32
C LYS A 78 3.28 14.32 9.11
N SER A 79 4.42 14.81 8.64
CA SER A 79 4.52 15.63 7.42
C SER A 79 4.04 14.85 6.19
N PHE A 80 4.39 13.57 6.07
CA PHE A 80 3.94 12.74 4.95
C PHE A 80 2.44 12.48 4.98
N ILE A 81 1.86 12.16 6.15
CA ILE A 81 0.41 12.04 6.32
C ILE A 81 -0.30 13.35 5.96
N VAL A 82 0.18 14.48 6.51
CA VAL A 82 -0.39 15.80 6.22
C VAL A 82 -0.31 16.11 4.73
N PHE A 83 0.82 15.84 4.09
CA PHE A 83 1.00 16.01 2.65
C PHE A 83 -0.03 15.20 1.85
N GLN A 84 -0.22 13.92 2.18
CA GLN A 84 -1.21 13.06 1.52
C GLN A 84 -2.64 13.58 1.74
N CYS A 85 -2.98 14.00 2.96
CA CYS A 85 -4.29 14.59 3.27
C CYS A 85 -4.55 15.88 2.50
N VAL A 86 -3.56 16.78 2.42
CA VAL A 86 -3.66 18.03 1.66
C VAL A 86 -3.78 17.74 0.16
N TYR A 87 -3.01 16.79 -0.37
CA TYR A 87 -3.12 16.34 -1.75
C TYR A 87 -4.54 15.83 -2.09
N LEU A 88 -5.10 14.99 -1.22
CA LEU A 88 -6.45 14.46 -1.40
C LEU A 88 -7.48 15.59 -1.32
N LEU A 89 -7.38 16.47 -0.33
CA LEU A 89 -8.29 17.60 -0.17
C LEU A 89 -8.29 18.51 -1.41
N ALA A 90 -7.09 18.86 -1.90
CA ALA A 90 -6.94 19.67 -3.12
C ALA A 90 -7.59 18.99 -4.34
N PHE A 91 -7.42 17.67 -4.47
CA PHE A 91 -8.07 16.90 -5.52
C PHE A 91 -9.61 16.91 -5.38
N PHE A 92 -10.14 16.74 -4.17
CA PHE A 92 -11.59 16.77 -3.92
C PHE A 92 -12.19 18.13 -4.25
N ILE A 93 -11.55 19.23 -3.83
CA ILE A 93 -11.97 20.59 -4.16
C ILE A 93 -12.00 20.78 -5.69
N ARG A 94 -10.95 20.36 -6.39
CA ARG A 94 -10.92 20.41 -7.86
C ARG A 94 -12.04 19.61 -8.50
N SER A 95 -12.36 18.43 -7.96
CA SER A 95 -13.43 17.57 -8.49
C SER A 95 -14.85 18.13 -8.31
N VAL A 96 -15.04 19.15 -7.46
CA VAL A 96 -16.31 19.88 -7.35
C VAL A 96 -16.46 20.85 -8.51
N VAL A 97 -15.36 21.46 -8.95
CA VAL A 97 -15.33 22.43 -10.06
C VAL A 97 -15.36 21.73 -11.42
N GLU A 98 -14.73 20.56 -11.53
CA GLU A 98 -14.59 19.78 -12.76
C GLU A 98 -15.27 18.41 -12.61
N PRO A 99 -16.56 18.26 -13.00
CA PRO A 99 -17.35 17.05 -12.75
C PRO A 99 -16.81 15.77 -13.39
N SER A 100 -16.04 15.89 -14.48
CA SER A 100 -15.36 14.75 -15.12
C SER A 100 -14.38 14.03 -14.18
N LEU A 101 -13.93 14.68 -13.10
CA LEU A 101 -13.04 14.08 -12.12
C LEU A 101 -13.76 13.20 -11.08
N ILE A 102 -15.09 13.25 -11.00
CA ILE A 102 -15.87 12.49 -10.00
C ILE A 102 -15.62 10.98 -10.14
N GLU A 103 -15.57 10.49 -11.38
CA GLU A 103 -15.33 9.06 -11.69
C GLU A 103 -13.94 8.59 -11.24
N THR A 104 -12.98 9.51 -11.11
CA THR A 104 -11.59 9.21 -10.73
C THR A 104 -11.33 9.27 -9.22
N ARG A 105 -12.34 9.61 -8.41
CA ARG A 105 -12.20 9.73 -6.94
C ARG A 105 -11.74 8.43 -6.28
N ALA A 106 -12.35 7.31 -6.64
CA ALA A 106 -11.98 6.00 -6.08
C ALA A 106 -10.52 5.64 -6.41
N TYR A 107 -10.07 5.95 -7.63
CA TYR A 107 -8.69 5.75 -8.04
C TYR A 107 -7.72 6.62 -7.21
N ARG A 108 -8.06 7.90 -6.98
CA ARG A 108 -7.23 8.83 -6.20
C ARG A 108 -7.14 8.49 -4.71
N ILE A 109 -8.25 8.06 -4.09
CA ILE A 109 -8.23 7.52 -2.73
C ILE A 109 -7.30 6.31 -2.68
N GLY A 110 -7.44 5.43 -3.67
CA GLY A 110 -6.55 4.30 -3.89
C GLY A 110 -5.07 4.68 -3.87
N PHE A 111 -4.68 5.65 -4.69
CA PHE A 111 -3.29 6.12 -4.76
C PHE A 111 -2.76 6.64 -3.42
N LEU A 112 -3.61 7.27 -2.61
CA LEU A 112 -3.23 7.72 -1.27
C LEU A 112 -3.04 6.53 -0.31
N VAL A 113 -3.93 5.53 -0.36
CA VAL A 113 -3.79 4.29 0.41
C VAL A 113 -2.48 3.61 0.05
N ASP A 114 -2.21 3.45 -1.24
CA ASP A 114 -1.01 2.80 -1.75
C ASP A 114 0.26 3.55 -1.25
N GLY A 115 0.25 4.89 -1.33
CA GLY A 115 1.34 5.74 -0.83
C GLY A 115 1.56 5.66 0.68
N LEU A 116 0.50 5.66 1.49
CA LEU A 116 0.61 5.54 2.95
C LEU A 116 1.04 4.14 3.39
N MET A 117 0.42 3.10 2.83
CA MET A 117 0.72 1.72 3.20
C MET A 117 2.16 1.37 2.83
N SER A 118 2.58 1.64 1.60
CA SER A 118 3.96 1.40 1.16
C SER A 118 4.98 2.10 2.05
N TYR A 119 4.76 3.38 2.39
CA TYR A 119 5.62 4.13 3.30
C TYR A 119 5.76 3.47 4.68
N PHE A 120 4.65 3.12 5.34
CA PHE A 120 4.70 2.51 6.66
C PHE A 120 5.26 1.08 6.65
N ILE A 121 4.99 0.32 5.59
CA ILE A 121 5.58 -1.01 5.39
C ILE A 121 7.10 -0.89 5.34
N PHE A 122 7.65 -0.04 4.48
CA PHE A 122 9.11 0.12 4.38
C PHE A 122 9.70 0.70 5.66
N ARG A 123 9.01 1.63 6.32
CA ARG A 123 9.47 2.16 7.61
C ARG A 123 9.56 1.06 8.67
N GLY A 124 8.57 0.16 8.77
CA GLY A 124 8.62 -0.98 9.69
C GLY A 124 9.68 -2.01 9.30
N LEU A 125 9.82 -2.30 8.01
CA LEU A 125 10.73 -3.33 7.50
C LEU A 125 12.20 -2.90 7.38
N LEU A 126 12.51 -1.61 7.32
CA LEU A 126 13.87 -1.11 7.14
C LEU A 126 14.47 -0.46 8.40
N ASN A 127 13.66 -0.17 9.41
CA ASN A 127 14.16 0.46 10.62
C ASN A 127 14.86 -0.57 11.53
N ASP A 128 16.19 -0.57 11.60
CA ASP A 128 17.01 -1.52 12.38
C ASP A 128 16.94 -1.34 13.91
N HIS A 129 16.23 -0.33 14.40
CA HIS A 129 16.08 -0.14 15.84
C HIS A 129 15.00 -1.09 16.39
N TYR A 130 15.45 -2.15 17.06
CA TYR A 130 14.62 -2.99 17.92
C TYR A 130 13.81 -2.09 18.86
N PHE A 131 12.48 -2.24 18.86
CA PHE A 131 11.61 -1.68 19.91
C PHE A 131 11.71 -2.49 21.19
#